data_AF-A0A2V7GER4-F1
#
_entry.id   AF-A0A2V7GER4-F1
#
_cell.length_a   1.000
_cell.length_b   1.000
_cell.length_c   1.000
_cell.angle_alpha   90.00
_cell.angle_beta   90.00
_cell.angle_gamma   90.00
#
_symmetry.space_group_name_H-M   'P 1'
#
loop_
_entity.id
_entity.type
_entity.pdbx_description
1 polymer ?
#
loop_
_entity_poly.entity_id
_entity_poly.type
_entity_poly.pdbx_seq_one_letter_code
_entity_poly.pdbx_strand_id
1 'polypeptide(L)'
;MIGLSIDAIQVGDHAELSRRVSEGDIAEFVDAVGDYNPVHSDPQYAAGTVFKEPIAPGIWTAGLISAVIGTRLPGPGAIYLSQSLKFLKPVMFGDMVTARVDVLETNREKNRMRLRTVCTNQRGEEVLTGEALVMPSRTRVEYSKTLEGTGLLTMWTLAPWAWLTQGAAVWTMLGLSALTLAAGASEGNGHPPVTCPGDR
;
A
#
# COMPACT_ATOMS: atom_id res chain seq x y z
N MET A 1 -16.87 -6.15 -6.37
CA MET A 1 -16.41 -5.68 -7.70
C MET A 1 -16.87 -6.68 -8.73
N ILE A 2 -17.29 -6.21 -9.91
CA ILE A 2 -17.76 -7.06 -11.00
C ILE A 2 -16.80 -6.91 -12.18
N GLY A 3 -16.28 -8.03 -12.67
CA GLY A 3 -15.49 -8.12 -13.89
C GLY A 3 -16.38 -8.52 -15.05
N LEU A 4 -16.30 -7.77 -16.15
CA LEU A 4 -17.09 -7.99 -17.35
C LEU A 4 -16.35 -8.90 -18.34
N SER A 5 -17.11 -9.73 -19.05
CA SER A 5 -16.59 -10.45 -20.21
C SER A 5 -16.52 -9.53 -21.42
N ILE A 6 -15.70 -9.91 -22.42
CA ILE A 6 -15.54 -9.12 -23.64
C ILE A 6 -16.86 -8.90 -24.41
N ASP A 7 -17.81 -9.83 -24.30
CA ASP A 7 -19.12 -9.72 -24.96
C ASP A 7 -20.04 -8.67 -24.31
N ALA A 8 -19.81 -8.37 -23.02
CA ALA A 8 -20.55 -7.36 -22.28
C ALA A 8 -19.95 -5.95 -22.43
N ILE A 9 -18.82 -5.80 -23.13
CA ILE A 9 -18.09 -4.54 -23.29
C ILE A 9 -18.23 -4.04 -24.73
N GLN A 10 -18.50 -2.74 -24.88
CA GLN A 10 -18.65 -2.06 -26.16
C GLN A 10 -17.58 -0.99 -26.37
N VAL A 11 -17.28 -0.69 -27.63
CA VAL A 11 -16.42 0.45 -27.98
C VAL A 11 -17.11 1.74 -27.53
N GLY A 12 -16.36 2.63 -26.88
CA GLY A 12 -16.88 3.84 -26.25
C GLY A 12 -17.22 3.70 -24.77
N ASP A 13 -17.27 2.47 -24.23
CA ASP A 13 -17.34 2.27 -22.78
C ASP A 13 -16.12 2.89 -22.11
N HIS A 14 -16.31 3.37 -20.89
CA HIS A 14 -15.22 3.96 -20.13
C HIS A 14 -15.42 3.76 -18.64
N ALA A 15 -14.32 3.87 -17.91
CA ALA A 15 -14.32 3.94 -16.46
C ALA A 15 -13.21 4.85 -15.96
N GLU A 16 -13.39 5.37 -14.76
CA GLU A 16 -12.41 6.24 -14.13
C GLU A 16 -12.34 6.04 -12.62
N LEU A 17 -11.24 6.48 -12.04
CA LEU A 17 -11.08 6.65 -10.61
C LEU A 17 -10.20 7.87 -10.33
N SER A 18 -10.50 8.55 -9.24
CA SER A 18 -9.71 9.69 -8.78
C SER A 18 -9.03 9.37 -7.46
N ARG A 19 -7.77 9.79 -7.32
CA ARG A 19 -6.98 9.67 -6.10
C ARG A 19 -6.23 10.97 -5.85
N ARG A 20 -6.27 11.45 -4.61
CA ARG A 20 -5.42 12.56 -4.16
C ARG A 20 -4.01 12.01 -3.92
N VAL A 21 -3.02 12.70 -4.45
CA VAL A 21 -1.60 12.40 -4.24
C VAL A 21 -1.26 12.80 -2.82
N SER A 22 -1.10 11.83 -1.93
CA SER A 22 -0.73 12.07 -0.53
C SER A 22 0.70 11.62 -0.26
N GLU A 23 1.35 12.23 0.72
CA GLU A 23 2.70 11.82 1.15
C GLU A 23 2.75 10.34 1.55
N GLY A 24 1.73 9.85 2.27
CA GLY A 24 1.62 8.45 2.66
C GLY A 24 1.54 7.48 1.47
N ASP A 25 0.66 7.77 0.50
CA ASP A 25 0.53 6.92 -0.70
C ASP A 25 1.84 6.85 -1.50
N ILE A 26 2.57 7.97 -1.59
CA ILE A 26 3.85 8.02 -2.31
C ILE A 26 4.96 7.34 -1.52
N ALA A 27 5.03 7.53 -0.20
CA ALA A 27 6.01 6.85 0.64
C ALA A 27 5.85 5.33 0.58
N GLU A 28 4.63 4.82 0.74
CA GLU A 28 4.33 3.39 0.61
C GLU A 28 4.71 2.86 -0.77
N PHE A 29 4.43 3.62 -1.83
CA PHE A 29 4.80 3.23 -3.18
C PHE A 29 6.32 3.19 -3.37
N VAL A 30 7.03 4.25 -2.96
CA VAL A 30 8.49 4.36 -3.05
C VAL A 30 9.15 3.21 -2.31
N ASP A 31 8.69 2.88 -1.10
CA ASP A 31 9.20 1.75 -0.33
C ASP A 31 8.93 0.40 -1.00
N ALA A 32 7.73 0.23 -1.58
CA ALA A 32 7.38 -1.01 -2.26
C ALA A 32 8.19 -1.26 -3.54
N VAL A 33 8.57 -0.21 -4.28
CA VAL A 33 9.29 -0.34 -5.56
C VAL A 33 10.79 -0.05 -5.47
N GLY A 34 11.25 0.60 -4.39
CA GLY A 34 12.64 0.97 -4.16
C GLY A 34 13.14 2.20 -4.93
N ASP A 35 12.24 3.04 -5.47
CA ASP A 35 12.61 4.25 -6.23
C ASP A 35 12.88 5.42 -5.27
N TYR A 36 14.04 5.39 -4.62
CA TYR A 36 14.49 6.42 -3.69
C TYR A 36 15.15 7.63 -4.37
N ASN A 37 14.77 7.95 -5.61
CA ASN A 37 15.28 9.15 -6.29
C ASN A 37 14.92 10.41 -5.46
N PRO A 38 15.91 11.25 -5.09
CA PRO A 38 15.67 12.40 -4.21
C PRO A 38 14.69 13.42 -4.77
N VAL A 39 14.41 13.41 -6.08
CA VAL A 39 13.37 14.25 -6.68
C VAL A 39 11.96 13.99 -6.11
N HIS A 40 11.75 12.83 -5.46
CA HIS A 40 10.47 12.44 -4.88
C HIS A 40 10.31 12.82 -3.40
N SER A 41 11.39 13.14 -2.69
CA SER A 41 11.34 13.27 -1.22
C SER A 41 12.23 14.35 -0.62
N ASP A 42 13.28 14.82 -1.30
CA ASP A 42 14.23 15.81 -0.77
C ASP A 42 13.91 17.22 -1.33
N PRO A 43 13.38 18.15 -0.50
CA PRO A 43 13.08 19.51 -0.94
C PRO A 43 14.33 20.31 -1.34
N GLN A 44 15.48 20.09 -0.70
CA GLN A 44 16.71 20.80 -1.00
C GLN A 44 17.24 20.38 -2.38
N TYR A 45 17.21 19.08 -2.69
CA TYR A 45 17.53 18.58 -4.01
C TYR A 45 16.52 19.10 -5.05
N ALA A 46 15.22 18.97 -4.78
CA ALA A 46 14.16 19.34 -5.71
C ALA A 46 14.15 20.84 -6.08
N ALA A 47 14.50 21.72 -5.14
CA ALA A 47 14.65 23.17 -5.38
C ALA A 47 15.65 23.50 -6.50
N GLY A 48 16.69 22.66 -6.66
CA GLY A 48 17.69 22.77 -7.73
C GLY A 48 17.20 22.30 -9.11
N THR A 49 16.08 21.58 -9.18
CA THR A 49 15.55 21.02 -10.43
C THR A 49 14.62 21.99 -11.16
N VAL A 50 14.09 21.58 -12.31
CA VAL A 50 13.02 22.32 -13.02
C VAL A 50 11.68 22.27 -12.29
N PHE A 51 11.48 21.32 -11.37
CA PHE A 51 10.22 21.13 -10.66
C PHE A 51 10.09 21.99 -9.39
N LYS A 52 11.22 22.43 -8.83
CA LYS A 52 11.34 23.29 -7.63
C LYS A 52 10.86 22.70 -6.31
N GLU A 53 10.02 21.67 -6.35
CA GLU A 53 9.52 20.95 -5.18
C GLU A 53 9.49 19.45 -5.49
N PRO A 54 9.45 18.58 -4.47
CA PRO A 54 9.31 17.15 -4.67
C PRO A 54 8.05 16.82 -5.48
N ILE A 55 8.16 15.84 -6.38
CA ILE A 55 7.06 15.39 -7.24
C ILE A 55 6.77 13.91 -7.03
N ALA A 56 5.55 13.46 -7.26
CA ALA A 56 5.24 12.04 -7.24
C ALA A 56 5.98 11.29 -8.38
N PRO A 57 6.42 10.04 -8.16
CA PRO A 57 6.93 9.20 -9.23
C PRO A 57 5.91 9.10 -10.38
N GLY A 58 6.34 9.39 -11.61
CA GLY A 58 5.43 9.37 -12.75
C GLY A 58 4.71 8.02 -12.89
N ILE A 59 5.42 6.92 -12.62
CA ILE A 59 4.87 5.56 -12.70
C ILE A 59 3.75 5.28 -11.67
N TRP A 60 3.71 6.00 -10.54
CA TRP A 60 2.61 5.91 -9.58
C TRP A 60 1.27 6.26 -10.23
N THR A 61 1.25 7.25 -11.13
CA THR A 61 0.03 7.62 -11.89
C THR A 61 -0.42 6.52 -12.85
N ALA A 62 0.51 5.72 -13.39
CA ALA A 62 0.18 4.53 -14.17
C ALA A 62 -0.41 3.40 -13.31
N GLY A 63 -0.03 3.35 -12.02
CA GLY A 63 -0.68 2.49 -11.03
C GLY A 63 -2.18 2.75 -10.90
N LEU A 64 -2.62 4.01 -11.04
CA LEU A 64 -4.05 4.34 -11.05
C LEU A 64 -4.76 3.77 -12.29
N ILE A 65 -4.13 3.80 -13.47
CA ILE A 65 -4.66 3.15 -14.68
C ILE A 65 -4.82 1.64 -14.44
N SER A 66 -3.81 1.00 -13.86
CA SER A 66 -3.87 -0.41 -13.47
C SER A 66 -5.04 -0.69 -12.53
N ALA A 67 -5.28 0.17 -11.54
CA ALA A 67 -6.41 0.07 -10.64
C ALA A 67 -7.76 0.20 -11.38
N VAL A 68 -7.91 1.13 -12.35
CA VAL A 68 -9.14 1.21 -13.17
C VAL A 68 -9.37 -0.10 -13.91
N ILE A 69 -8.33 -0.63 -14.56
CA ILE A 69 -8.42 -1.85 -15.37
C ILE A 69 -8.77 -3.06 -14.52
N GLY A 70 -8.08 -3.24 -13.40
CA GLY A 70 -8.26 -4.40 -12.52
C GLY A 70 -9.53 -4.36 -11.66
N THR A 71 -10.14 -3.19 -11.45
CA THR A 71 -11.26 -3.04 -10.50
C THR A 71 -12.56 -2.52 -11.11
N ARG A 72 -12.50 -1.83 -12.26
CA ARG A 72 -13.66 -1.18 -12.90
C ARG A 72 -13.93 -1.70 -14.31
N LEU A 73 -12.99 -1.53 -15.24
CA LEU A 73 -13.19 -1.86 -16.67
C LEU A 73 -11.89 -2.37 -17.31
N PRO A 74 -11.80 -3.67 -17.67
CA PRO A 74 -12.85 -4.70 -17.59
C PRO A 74 -13.24 -5.11 -16.17
N GLY A 75 -12.38 -4.80 -15.18
CA GLY A 75 -12.55 -5.21 -13.80
C GLY A 75 -11.89 -6.55 -13.47
N PRO A 76 -12.29 -7.19 -12.36
CA PRO A 76 -11.70 -8.44 -11.89
C PRO A 76 -11.53 -9.51 -12.96
N GLY A 77 -10.36 -10.14 -12.99
CA GLY A 77 -10.00 -11.16 -13.99
C GLY A 77 -9.39 -10.62 -15.28
N ALA A 78 -9.29 -9.30 -15.44
CA ALA A 78 -8.53 -8.69 -16.53
C ALA A 78 -7.02 -8.97 -16.39
N ILE A 79 -6.38 -9.30 -17.51
CA ILE A 79 -4.93 -9.48 -17.62
C ILE A 79 -4.35 -8.34 -18.46
N TYR A 80 -3.34 -7.67 -17.91
CA TYR A 80 -2.58 -6.63 -18.59
C TYR A 80 -1.57 -7.26 -19.54
N LEU A 81 -1.65 -6.98 -20.84
CA LEU A 81 -0.71 -7.55 -21.84
C LEU A 81 0.39 -6.56 -22.22
N SER A 82 0.05 -5.29 -22.41
CA SER A 82 1.03 -4.24 -22.68
C SER A 82 0.48 -2.86 -22.34
N GLN A 83 1.38 -1.93 -22.04
CA GLN A 83 1.07 -0.52 -21.80
C GLN A 83 2.12 0.36 -22.47
N SER A 84 1.68 1.42 -23.16
CA SER A 84 2.53 2.54 -23.56
C SER A 84 2.19 3.78 -22.74
N LEU A 85 3.19 4.57 -22.34
CA LEU A 85 2.99 5.75 -21.49
C LEU A 85 3.80 6.94 -22.02
N LYS A 86 3.18 8.12 -21.96
CA LYS A 86 3.84 9.41 -22.12
C LYS A 86 3.51 10.26 -20.90
N PHE A 87 4.54 10.64 -20.15
CA PHE A 87 4.42 11.56 -19.01
C PHE A 87 4.52 12.99 -19.53
N LEU A 88 3.40 13.72 -19.50
CA LEU A 88 3.27 15.03 -20.13
C LEU A 88 3.59 16.17 -19.15
N LYS A 89 3.21 15.99 -17.88
CA LYS A 89 3.37 16.99 -16.82
C LYS A 89 3.71 16.29 -15.50
N PRO A 90 4.48 16.95 -14.60
CA PRO A 90 4.71 16.43 -13.27
C PRO A 90 3.39 16.39 -12.49
N VAL A 91 3.31 15.46 -11.55
CA VAL A 91 2.21 15.37 -10.58
C VAL A 91 2.76 15.79 -9.22
N MET A 92 2.14 16.81 -8.64
CA MET A 92 2.58 17.40 -7.37
C MET A 92 1.88 16.70 -6.20
N PHE A 93 2.49 16.78 -5.02
CA PHE A 93 1.80 16.41 -3.79
C PHE A 93 0.55 17.29 -3.61
N GLY A 94 -0.56 16.66 -3.21
CA GLY A 94 -1.85 17.31 -3.07
C GLY A 94 -2.71 17.38 -4.33
N ASP A 95 -2.16 17.09 -5.52
CA ASP A 95 -2.96 17.02 -6.76
C ASP A 95 -4.05 15.94 -6.66
N MET A 96 -5.21 16.20 -7.28
CA MET A 96 -6.23 15.18 -7.49
C MET A 96 -6.06 14.63 -8.90
N VAL A 97 -5.64 13.37 -9.02
CA VAL A 97 -5.41 12.72 -10.31
C VAL A 97 -6.58 11.79 -10.63
N THR A 98 -7.21 11.99 -11.78
CA THR A 98 -8.25 11.13 -12.32
C THR A 98 -7.69 10.30 -13.45
N ALA A 99 -7.58 8.99 -13.24
CA ALA A 99 -7.24 8.02 -14.27
C ALA A 99 -8.51 7.55 -14.96
N ARG A 100 -8.51 7.57 -16.29
CA ARG A 100 -9.62 7.17 -17.15
C ARG A 100 -9.14 6.19 -18.21
N VAL A 101 -9.94 5.18 -18.47
CA VAL A 101 -9.75 4.27 -19.61
C VAL A 101 -10.98 4.32 -20.52
N ASP A 102 -10.74 4.35 -21.82
CA ASP A 102 -11.79 4.34 -22.84
C ASP A 102 -11.57 3.15 -23.79
N VAL A 103 -12.61 2.38 -24.09
CA VAL A 103 -12.53 1.25 -25.01
C VAL A 103 -12.44 1.74 -26.44
N LEU A 104 -11.28 1.54 -27.06
CA LEU A 104 -11.05 1.92 -28.46
C LEU A 104 -11.42 0.79 -29.42
N GLU A 105 -11.16 -0.46 -29.03
CA GLU A 105 -11.33 -1.62 -29.90
C GLU A 105 -11.55 -2.89 -29.07
N THR A 106 -12.38 -3.80 -29.57
CA THR A 106 -12.54 -5.16 -29.02
C THR A 106 -12.33 -6.21 -30.10
N ASN A 107 -11.47 -7.19 -29.81
CA ASN A 107 -11.23 -8.37 -30.61
C ASN A 107 -11.74 -9.60 -29.85
N ARG A 108 -12.96 -10.03 -30.19
CA ARG A 108 -13.65 -11.15 -29.53
C ARG A 108 -12.98 -12.50 -29.78
N GLU A 109 -12.47 -12.71 -30.99
CA GLU A 109 -11.79 -13.97 -31.36
C GLU A 109 -10.54 -14.23 -30.50
N LYS A 110 -9.75 -13.19 -30.22
CA LYS A 110 -8.54 -13.28 -29.41
C LYS A 110 -8.77 -12.98 -27.93
N ASN A 111 -9.99 -12.61 -27.54
CA ASN A 111 -10.34 -12.09 -26.22
C ASN A 111 -9.42 -10.93 -25.79
N ARG A 112 -9.25 -9.93 -26.65
CA ARG A 112 -8.39 -8.76 -26.39
C ARG A 112 -9.14 -7.47 -26.63
N MET A 113 -8.76 -6.43 -25.90
CA MET A 113 -9.27 -5.08 -26.15
C MET A 113 -8.17 -4.05 -25.99
N ARG A 114 -8.27 -2.99 -26.78
CA ARG A 114 -7.37 -1.85 -26.75
C ARG A 114 -8.07 -0.70 -26.04
N LEU A 115 -7.37 -0.11 -25.09
CA LEU A 115 -7.86 0.98 -24.26
C LEU A 115 -7.02 2.23 -24.52
N ARG A 116 -7.66 3.39 -24.63
CA ARG A 116 -7.00 4.67 -24.37
C ARG A 116 -6.85 4.79 -22.87
N THR A 117 -5.70 5.26 -22.39
CA THR A 117 -5.46 5.48 -20.96
C THR A 117 -4.99 6.91 -20.76
N VAL A 118 -5.71 7.69 -19.97
CA VAL A 118 -5.38 9.09 -19.69
C VAL A 118 -5.47 9.36 -18.19
N CYS A 119 -4.52 10.11 -17.65
CA CYS A 119 -4.64 10.70 -16.33
C CYS A 119 -4.71 12.22 -16.46
N THR A 120 -5.66 12.83 -15.76
CA THR A 120 -5.83 14.29 -15.68
C THR A 120 -5.71 14.77 -14.24
N ASN A 121 -5.27 16.01 -14.05
CA ASN A 121 -5.28 16.66 -12.73
C ASN A 121 -6.58 17.43 -12.46
N GLN A 122 -6.69 18.08 -11.30
CA GLN A 122 -7.84 18.89 -10.90
C GLN A 122 -8.13 20.09 -11.81
N ARG A 123 -7.18 20.49 -12.66
CA ARG A 123 -7.33 21.57 -13.65
C ARG A 123 -7.78 21.05 -15.02
N GLY A 124 -8.03 19.75 -15.15
CA GLY A 124 -8.37 19.10 -16.42
C GLY A 124 -7.18 18.95 -17.37
N GLU A 125 -5.95 19.13 -16.89
CA GLU A 125 -4.75 18.98 -17.71
C GLU A 125 -4.34 17.51 -17.76
N GLU A 126 -4.07 16.99 -18.95
CA GLU A 126 -3.48 15.65 -19.11
C GLU A 126 -2.06 15.64 -18.53
N VAL A 127 -1.82 14.77 -17.55
CA VAL A 127 -0.50 14.54 -16.93
C VAL A 127 0.15 13.28 -17.50
N LEU A 128 -0.66 12.33 -17.97
CA LEU A 128 -0.22 11.09 -18.59
C LEU A 128 -1.21 10.67 -19.68
N THR A 129 -0.70 10.23 -20.82
CA THR A 129 -1.50 9.59 -21.88
C THR A 129 -0.82 8.32 -22.37
N GLY A 130 -1.61 7.38 -22.88
CA GLY A 130 -1.13 6.08 -23.31
C GLY A 130 -2.21 5.21 -23.91
N GLU A 131 -1.81 3.98 -24.19
CA GLU A 131 -2.71 2.91 -24.61
C GLU A 131 -2.36 1.60 -23.92
N ALA A 132 -3.39 0.85 -23.53
CA ALA A 132 -3.27 -0.49 -22.97
C ALA A 132 -3.80 -1.53 -23.94
N LEU A 133 -3.17 -2.70 -23.96
CA LEU A 133 -3.76 -3.94 -24.47
C LEU A 133 -4.06 -4.84 -23.29
N VAL A 134 -5.32 -5.26 -23.15
CA VAL A 134 -5.76 -6.11 -22.04
C VAL A 134 -6.59 -7.28 -22.54
N MET A 135 -6.63 -8.34 -21.74
CA MET A 135 -7.46 -9.52 -21.95
C MET A 135 -8.49 -9.60 -20.81
N PRO A 136 -9.79 -9.35 -21.10
CA PRO A 136 -10.85 -9.53 -20.11
C PRO A 136 -11.00 -10.98 -19.67
N SER A 137 -11.73 -11.21 -18.58
CA SER A 137 -12.20 -12.57 -18.25
C SER A 137 -13.14 -13.08 -19.35
N ARG A 138 -13.14 -14.39 -19.62
CA ARG A 138 -14.13 -14.99 -20.56
C ARG A 138 -15.53 -15.06 -19.97
N THR A 139 -15.63 -15.02 -18.65
CA THR A 139 -16.90 -15.08 -17.91
C THR A 139 -17.01 -13.90 -16.96
N ARG A 140 -18.24 -13.57 -16.57
CA ARG A 140 -18.49 -12.57 -15.52
C ARG A 140 -17.83 -13.03 -14.21
N VAL A 141 -17.08 -12.13 -13.58
CA VAL A 141 -16.40 -12.38 -12.30
C VAL A 141 -17.03 -11.53 -11.22
N GLU A 142 -17.38 -12.13 -10.09
CA GLU A 142 -17.81 -11.39 -8.90
C GLU A 142 -16.79 -11.62 -7.80
N TYR A 143 -16.20 -10.53 -7.30
CA TYR A 143 -15.15 -10.59 -6.29
C TYR A 143 -15.41 -9.59 -5.16
N SER A 144 -15.35 -10.08 -3.93
CA SER A 144 -15.35 -9.29 -2.71
C SER A 144 -14.04 -9.55 -1.96
N LYS A 145 -13.28 -8.48 -1.68
CA LYS A 145 -12.14 -8.58 -0.78
C LYS A 145 -12.67 -8.66 0.66
N THR A 146 -12.39 -9.75 1.35
CA THR A 146 -12.55 -9.80 2.81
C THR A 146 -11.47 -8.91 3.42
N LEU A 147 -11.86 -7.85 4.12
CA LEU A 147 -10.92 -7.02 4.86
C LEU A 147 -10.56 -7.78 6.15
N GLU A 148 -9.44 -8.49 6.14
CA GLU A 148 -8.83 -9.00 7.38
C GLU A 148 -8.26 -7.83 8.17
N GLY A 149 -9.13 -7.12 8.90
CA GLY A 149 -8.77 -5.95 9.69
C GLY A 149 -9.66 -5.69 10.91
N THR A 150 -10.76 -6.43 11.04
CA THR A 150 -11.73 -6.27 12.15
C THR A 150 -11.71 -7.45 13.14
N GLY A 151 -10.70 -8.32 13.03
CA GLY A 151 -10.50 -9.45 13.96
C GLY A 151 -9.85 -9.04 15.28
N LEU A 152 -9.04 -7.98 15.30
CA LEU A 152 -8.36 -7.57 16.52
C LEU A 152 -9.33 -6.88 17.49
N LEU A 153 -10.22 -5.99 17.00
CA LEU A 153 -11.18 -5.25 17.84
C LEU A 153 -12.33 -6.10 18.39
N THR A 154 -12.76 -7.14 17.67
CA THR A 154 -13.80 -8.08 18.15
C THR A 154 -13.31 -8.97 19.30
N MET A 155 -11.99 -9.19 19.40
CA MET A 155 -11.39 -9.96 20.50
C MET A 155 -11.42 -9.20 21.84
N TRP A 156 -11.41 -7.85 21.83
CA TRP A 156 -11.53 -7.03 23.06
C TRP A 156 -12.96 -6.88 23.56
N THR A 157 -13.96 -6.99 22.67
CA THR A 157 -15.37 -6.79 23.04
C THR A 157 -16.06 -8.05 23.54
N LEU A 158 -15.60 -9.24 23.16
CA LEU A 158 -16.34 -10.49 23.42
C LEU A 158 -15.84 -11.33 24.60
N ALA A 159 -14.71 -10.99 25.24
CA ALA A 159 -14.29 -11.70 26.45
C ALA A 159 -13.42 -10.87 27.42
N PRO A 160 -13.96 -9.82 28.07
CA PRO A 160 -13.24 -9.09 29.13
C PRO A 160 -12.75 -10.01 30.26
N TRP A 161 -13.48 -11.10 30.51
CA TRP A 161 -13.21 -12.08 31.56
C TRP A 161 -12.17 -13.15 31.20
N ALA A 162 -11.80 -13.31 29.92
CA ALA A 162 -10.78 -14.28 29.50
C ALA A 162 -9.35 -13.91 29.96
N TRP A 163 -9.15 -12.68 30.43
CA TRP A 163 -7.90 -12.22 31.02
C TRP A 163 -7.75 -12.60 32.50
N LEU A 164 -8.84 -12.88 33.22
CA LEU A 164 -8.78 -13.30 34.62
C LEU A 164 -8.16 -14.69 34.79
N THR A 165 -8.23 -15.55 33.76
CA THR A 165 -7.65 -16.89 33.78
C THR A 165 -6.19 -16.92 33.29
N GLN A 166 -5.77 -16.00 32.42
CA GLN A 166 -4.38 -15.90 31.95
C GLN A 166 -3.47 -15.12 32.91
N GLY A 167 -4.01 -14.24 33.75
CA GLY A 167 -3.26 -13.57 34.83
C GLY A 167 -2.70 -14.54 35.88
N ALA A 168 -3.34 -15.69 36.11
CA ALA A 168 -2.88 -16.67 37.11
C ALA A 168 -1.66 -17.49 36.67
N ALA A 169 -1.46 -17.69 35.35
CA ALA A 169 -0.37 -18.50 34.81
C ALA A 169 0.98 -17.74 34.81
N VAL A 170 0.97 -16.42 34.63
CA VAL A 170 2.20 -15.60 34.63
C VAL A 170 2.75 -15.40 36.05
N TRP A 171 1.88 -15.27 37.06
CA TRP A 171 2.30 -15.15 38.45
C TRP A 171 2.78 -16.48 39.06
N THR A 172 2.31 -17.63 38.57
CA THR A 172 2.80 -18.94 39.03
C THR A 172 4.15 -19.29 38.41
N MET A 173 4.41 -18.94 37.14
CA MET A 173 5.74 -19.16 36.54
C MET A 173 6.82 -18.23 37.10
N LEU A 174 6.52 -16.95 37.38
CA LEU A 174 7.50 -16.04 38.00
C LEU A 174 7.66 -16.29 39.52
N GLY A 175 6.62 -16.77 40.20
CA GLY A 175 6.67 -17.10 41.62
C GLY A 175 7.48 -18.36 41.96
N LEU A 176 7.50 -19.37 41.07
CA LEU A 176 8.25 -20.61 41.32
C LEU A 176 9.77 -20.44 41.14
N SER A 177 10.23 -19.50 40.31
CA SER A 177 11.66 -19.20 40.13
C SER A 177 12.26 -18.38 41.29
N ALA A 178 11.44 -17.60 42.01
CA ALA A 178 11.92 -16.81 43.15
C ALA A 178 12.15 -17.64 44.43
N LEU A 179 11.39 -18.73 44.60
CA LEU A 179 11.49 -19.60 45.80
C LEU A 179 12.69 -20.56 45.78
N THR A 180 13.28 -20.85 44.62
CA THR A 180 14.50 -21.68 44.53
C THR A 180 15.79 -20.89 44.80
N LEU A 181 15.81 -19.58 44.56
CA LEU A 181 16.99 -18.73 44.87
C LEU A 181 17.07 -18.31 46.34
N ALA A 182 15.92 -18.18 47.04
CA ALA A 182 15.91 -17.70 48.43
C ALA A 182 16.35 -18.74 49.47
N ALA A 183 16.35 -20.05 49.13
CA ALA A 183 16.74 -21.12 50.05
C ALA A 183 18.25 -21.42 50.07
N GLY A 184 19.06 -20.79 49.19
CA GLY A 184 20.49 -21.08 49.04
C GLY A 184 21.46 -20.06 49.64
N ALA A 185 20.98 -18.97 50.26
CA ALA A 185 21.84 -17.86 50.66
C ALA A 185 21.60 -17.43 52.12
N SER A 186 21.89 -18.31 53.08
CA SER A 186 21.98 -17.93 54.50
C SER A 186 23.05 -18.73 55.26
N GLU A 187 24.32 -18.64 54.85
CA GLU A 187 25.45 -18.93 55.73
C GLU A 187 26.60 -17.96 55.43
N GLY A 188 27.17 -17.34 56.47
CA GLY A 188 28.51 -16.75 56.41
C GLY A 188 28.61 -15.24 56.60
N ASN A 189 28.37 -14.78 57.81
CA ASN A 189 28.67 -13.43 58.33
C ASN A 189 30.18 -13.27 58.60
N GLY A 190 30.80 -12.14 58.22
CA GLY A 190 32.21 -11.86 58.59
C GLY A 190 32.87 -10.68 57.90
N HIS A 191 32.53 -9.45 58.32
CA HIS A 191 33.37 -8.25 58.14
C HIS A 191 34.69 -8.39 58.94
N PRO A 192 35.79 -7.62 58.67
CA PRO A 192 35.75 -6.15 58.64
C PRO A 192 36.84 -5.53 57.69
N PRO A 193 37.30 -4.26 57.81
CA PRO A 193 37.11 -3.31 56.71
C PRO A 193 38.40 -2.55 56.29
N VAL A 194 38.21 -1.57 55.41
CA VAL A 194 39.01 -0.33 55.22
C VAL A 194 40.32 -0.43 54.39
N THR A 195 40.36 0.28 53.26
CA THR A 195 41.09 1.55 53.04
C THR A 195 41.30 1.81 51.54
N CYS A 196 40.86 2.98 51.06
CA CYS A 196 41.35 3.55 49.81
C CYS A 196 42.78 4.07 50.02
N PRO A 197 43.60 4.16 48.96
CA PRO A 197 43.85 5.49 48.41
C PRO A 197 44.08 5.55 46.89
N GLY A 198 43.56 6.63 46.29
CA GLY A 198 44.36 7.56 45.50
C GLY A 198 44.65 7.22 44.05
N ASP A 199 43.97 7.94 43.16
CA ASP A 199 44.43 8.24 41.80
C ASP A 199 45.82 8.90 41.81
N ARG A 200 46.72 8.35 41.00
CA ARG A 200 47.54 9.06 40.01
C ARG A 200 47.78 8.16 38.81
#